data_AF-A0AAN7XHP0-F1
#
_entry.id   AF-A0AAN7XHP0-F1
#
_cell.length_a   1.000
_cell.length_b   1.000
_cell.length_c   1.000
_cell.angle_alpha   90.00
_cell.angle_beta   90.00
_cell.angle_gamma   90.00
#
_symmetry.space_group_name_H-M   'P 1'
#
loop_
_entity.id
_entity.type
_entity.pdbx_description
1 polymer ?
#
loop_
_entity_poly.entity_id
_entity_poly.type
_entity_poly.pdbx_seq_one_letter_code
_entity_poly.pdbx_strand_id
1 'polypeptide(L)'
;MGVNLFAGKYYYCFNQTSEEYFSVDVVNNKTQCEALMKQNFTEVRWKNVKINFDNVGAGYLALLQVATFKGWMDIMYAAVDSREVEDQPDYEVNIYMYIYFVVFIIFGSFFTLNLFIGVIIDNFNQQKKKIRPVLS
;
A
#
# COMPACT_ATOMS: atom_id res chain seq x y z
N MET A 1 7.25 7.08 -7.55
CA MET A 1 5.87 7.47 -7.92
C MET A 1 4.93 7.36 -6.72
N GLY A 2 4.72 6.18 -6.14
CA GLY A 2 3.81 6.01 -4.98
C GLY A 2 4.05 6.97 -3.81
N VAL A 3 5.31 7.21 -3.43
CA VAL A 3 5.65 8.20 -2.38
C VAL A 3 5.09 9.60 -2.70
N ASN A 4 5.23 10.07 -3.94
CA ASN A 4 4.72 11.39 -4.33
C ASN A 4 3.18 11.46 -4.31
N LEU A 5 2.50 10.33 -4.51
CA LEU A 5 1.05 10.28 -4.56
C LEU A 5 0.43 10.12 -3.17
N PHE A 6 1.09 9.40 -2.25
CA PHE A 6 0.46 8.87 -1.04
C PHE A 6 1.21 9.16 0.27
N ALA A 7 2.43 9.68 0.23
CA ALA A 7 3.20 9.93 1.45
C ALA A 7 2.46 10.89 2.38
N GLY A 8 2.31 10.50 3.66
CA GLY A 8 1.61 11.30 4.66
C GLY A 8 0.09 11.29 4.55
N LYS A 9 -0.50 10.65 3.55
CA LYS A 9 -1.95 10.66 3.30
C LYS A 9 -2.70 9.45 3.87
N TYR A 10 -1.97 8.49 4.45
CA TYR A 10 -2.51 7.25 5.04
C TYR A 10 -2.81 7.39 6.54
N TYR A 11 -2.78 8.61 7.07
CA TYR A 11 -3.09 8.87 8.45
C TYR A 11 -4.60 9.02 8.66
N TYR A 12 -5.08 8.63 9.83
CA TYR A 12 -6.49 8.65 10.19
C TYR A 12 -6.69 8.80 11.69
N CYS A 13 -7.80 9.42 12.08
CA CYS A 13 -8.29 9.48 13.45
C CYS A 13 -9.08 8.22 13.78
N PHE A 14 -8.76 7.59 14.89
CA PHE A 14 -9.29 6.29 15.30
C PHE A 14 -9.68 6.28 16.77
N ASN A 15 -10.83 5.69 17.09
CA ASN A 15 -11.26 5.44 18.46
C ASN A 15 -10.77 4.04 18.90
N GLN A 16 -9.88 3.98 19.89
CA GLN A 16 -9.34 2.70 20.36
C GLN A 16 -10.35 1.84 21.12
N THR A 17 -11.39 2.42 21.70
CA THR A 17 -12.38 1.69 22.51
C THR A 17 -13.43 1.02 21.63
N SER A 18 -13.95 1.73 20.63
CA SER A 18 -14.93 1.16 19.68
C SER A 18 -14.30 0.46 18.48
N GLU A 19 -12.98 0.62 18.28
CA GLU A 19 -12.25 0.12 17.12
C GLU A 19 -12.74 0.67 15.76
N GLU A 20 -13.23 1.91 15.76
CA GLU A 20 -13.84 2.54 14.58
C GLU A 20 -13.08 3.79 14.10
N TYR A 21 -13.19 4.05 12.79
CA TYR A 21 -12.77 5.29 12.16
C TYR A 21 -13.78 6.39 12.44
N PHE A 22 -13.31 7.61 12.67
CA PHE A 22 -14.20 8.76 12.74
C PHE A 22 -14.69 9.14 11.33
N SER A 23 -15.99 9.44 11.21
CA SER A 23 -16.53 10.09 10.01
C SER A 23 -15.93 11.49 9.84
N VAL A 24 -15.75 11.89 8.59
CA VAL A 24 -15.28 13.21 8.17
C VAL A 24 -16.20 14.32 8.67
N ASP A 25 -17.50 14.04 8.84
CA ASP A 25 -18.47 15.00 9.40
C ASP A 25 -18.18 15.37 10.86
N VAL A 26 -17.51 14.48 11.60
CA VAL A 26 -17.16 14.68 13.02
C VAL A 26 -15.72 15.17 13.14
N VAL A 27 -14.80 14.56 12.38
CA VAL A 27 -13.37 14.89 12.38
C VAL A 27 -12.89 14.96 10.94
N ASN A 28 -12.67 16.17 10.44
CA ASN A 28 -12.25 16.40 9.06
C ASN A 28 -10.72 16.42 8.89
N ASN A 29 -9.96 16.74 9.93
CA ASN A 29 -8.49 16.83 9.86
C ASN A 29 -7.81 16.49 11.20
N LYS A 30 -6.48 16.36 11.16
CA LYS A 30 -5.66 16.05 12.34
C LYS A 30 -5.84 17.05 13.47
N THR A 31 -5.94 18.36 13.18
CA THR A 31 -6.10 19.38 14.24
C THR A 31 -7.38 19.15 15.04
N GLN A 32 -8.48 18.76 14.38
CA GLN A 32 -9.72 18.38 15.06
C GLN A 32 -9.56 17.08 15.86
N CYS A 33 -8.87 16.07 15.31
CA CYS A 33 -8.57 14.83 16.05
C CYS A 33 -7.76 15.11 17.32
N GLU A 34 -6.71 15.94 17.23
CA GLU A 34 -5.88 16.35 18.36
C GLU A 34 -6.64 17.20 19.38
N ALA A 35 -7.62 18.01 18.95
CA ALA A 35 -8.48 18.76 19.84
C ALA A 35 -9.34 17.82 20.72
N LEU A 36 -9.87 16.73 20.16
CA LEU A 36 -10.60 15.71 20.92
C LEU A 36 -9.70 15.06 21.98
N MET A 37 -8.45 14.73 21.63
CA MET A 37 -7.49 14.17 22.60
C MET A 37 -7.24 15.12 23.79
N LYS A 38 -7.24 16.44 23.56
CA LYS A 38 -7.07 17.46 24.60
C LYS A 38 -8.33 17.67 25.46
N GLN A 39 -9.51 17.27 24.98
CA GLN A 39 -10.80 17.40 25.67
C GLN A 39 -11.15 16.17 26.55
N ASN A 40 -10.15 15.41 27.02
CA ASN A 40 -10.27 14.19 27.83
C ASN A 40 -10.75 12.92 27.09
N PHE A 41 -10.80 12.89 25.77
CA PHE A 41 -11.00 11.65 25.00
C PHE A 41 -9.66 10.90 24.85
N THR A 42 -9.26 10.20 25.91
CA THR A 42 -7.95 9.54 26.00
C THR A 42 -7.79 8.32 25.08
N GLU A 43 -8.86 7.83 24.49
CA GLU A 43 -8.93 6.70 23.57
C GLU A 43 -8.77 7.09 22.10
N VAL A 44 -8.86 8.38 21.77
CA VAL A 44 -8.72 8.87 20.40
C VAL A 44 -7.25 8.97 20.03
N ARG A 45 -6.88 8.47 18.84
CA ARG A 45 -5.50 8.50 18.33
C ARG A 45 -5.49 8.85 16.85
N TRP A 46 -4.54 9.70 16.46
CA TRP A 46 -4.15 9.91 15.07
C TRP A 46 -3.10 8.86 14.73
N LYS A 47 -3.49 7.89 13.90
CA LYS A 47 -2.70 6.70 13.56
C LYS A 47 -2.34 6.72 12.09
N ASN A 48 -1.31 5.95 11.75
CA ASN A 48 -0.92 5.68 10.38
C ASN A 48 -1.15 4.20 10.06
N VAL A 49 -1.49 3.89 8.82
CA VAL A 49 -1.50 2.51 8.32
C VAL A 49 -0.07 1.96 8.39
N LYS A 50 0.06 0.72 8.87
CA LYS A 50 1.37 0.07 9.10
C LYS A 50 2.20 -0.08 7.82
N ILE A 51 1.54 -0.37 6.70
CA ILE A 51 2.16 -0.52 5.38
C ILE A 51 1.69 0.66 4.53
N ASN A 52 2.62 1.57 4.23
CA ASN A 52 2.32 2.86 3.62
C ASN A 52 3.42 3.28 2.63
N PHE A 53 3.30 4.51 2.12
CA PHE A 53 4.19 5.08 1.11
C PHE A 53 5.00 6.29 1.63
N ASP A 54 5.19 6.44 2.94
CA ASP A 54 5.85 7.63 3.52
C ASP A 54 7.32 7.78 3.12
N ASN A 55 7.97 6.66 2.79
CA ASN A 55 9.32 6.64 2.26
C ASN A 55 9.49 5.52 1.23
N VAL A 56 10.61 5.56 0.49
CA VAL A 56 10.88 4.61 -0.59
C VAL A 56 10.94 3.17 -0.10
N GLY A 57 11.51 2.92 1.09
CA GLY A 57 11.61 1.58 1.66
C GLY A 57 10.25 1.00 2.05
N ALA A 58 9.43 1.78 2.75
CA ALA A 58 8.06 1.41 3.09
C ALA A 58 7.21 1.18 1.82
N GLY A 59 7.35 2.06 0.83
CA GLY A 59 6.70 1.92 -0.47
C GLY A 59 7.10 0.64 -1.21
N TYR A 60 8.36 0.21 -1.12
CA TYR A 60 8.79 -1.07 -1.69
C TYR A 60 8.11 -2.26 -1.00
N LEU A 61 8.02 -2.24 0.33
CA LEU A 61 7.30 -3.27 1.10
C LEU A 61 5.81 -3.31 0.75
N ALA A 62 5.17 -2.16 0.59
CA ALA A 62 3.78 -2.05 0.15
C ALA A 62 3.57 -2.65 -1.24
N LEU A 63 4.43 -2.28 -2.21
CA LEU A 63 4.37 -2.81 -3.57
C LEU A 63 4.65 -4.31 -3.63
N LEU A 64 5.50 -4.85 -2.76
CA LEU A 64 5.72 -6.29 -2.63
C LEU A 64 4.45 -7.03 -2.17
N GLN A 65 3.70 -6.48 -1.22
CA GLN A 65 2.42 -7.04 -0.79
C GLN A 65 1.36 -7.00 -1.90
N VAL A 66 1.29 -5.89 -2.64
CA VAL A 66 0.43 -5.77 -3.82
C VAL A 66 0.81 -6.81 -4.89
N ALA A 67 2.10 -6.97 -5.20
CA ALA A 67 2.58 -7.91 -6.21
C ALA A 67 2.31 -9.39 -5.86
N THR A 68 2.19 -9.71 -4.57
CA THR A 68 1.88 -11.06 -4.08
C THR A 68 0.39 -11.27 -3.80
N PHE A 69 -0.44 -10.25 -4.03
CA PHE A 69 -1.87 -10.25 -3.72
C PHE A 69 -2.20 -10.66 -2.27
N LYS A 70 -1.31 -10.33 -1.32
CA LYS A 70 -1.52 -10.56 0.12
C LYS A 70 -1.48 -9.23 0.86
N GLY A 71 -2.55 -8.90 1.60
CA GLY A 71 -2.65 -7.62 2.32
C GLY A 71 -2.80 -6.39 1.41
N TRP A 72 -3.03 -6.60 0.11
CA TRP A 72 -3.10 -5.55 -0.89
C TRP A 72 -4.36 -4.68 -0.79
N MET A 73 -5.46 -5.26 -0.29
CA MET A 73 -6.74 -4.56 -0.14
C MET A 73 -6.63 -3.37 0.80
N ASP A 74 -6.05 -3.57 1.99
CA ASP A 74 -5.89 -2.51 3.00
C ASP A 74 -5.04 -1.34 2.47
N ILE A 75 -4.02 -1.65 1.67
CA ILE A 75 -3.15 -0.64 1.03
C ILE A 75 -3.93 0.16 -0.01
N MET A 76 -4.78 -0.52 -0.80
CA MET A 76 -5.56 0.09 -1.87
C MET A 76 -6.72 0.92 -1.35
N TYR A 77 -7.43 0.43 -0.33
CA TYR A 77 -8.47 1.18 0.36
C TYR A 77 -7.91 2.45 0.99
N ALA A 78 -6.79 2.35 1.71
CA ALA A 78 -6.14 3.54 2.26
C ALA A 78 -5.72 4.56 1.19
N ALA A 79 -5.30 4.12 0.00
CA ALA A 79 -5.00 5.04 -1.11
C ALA A 79 -6.25 5.70 -1.69
N VAL A 80 -7.33 4.93 -1.87
CA VAL A 80 -8.57 5.39 -2.50
C VAL A 80 -9.33 6.34 -1.58
N ASP A 81 -9.28 6.10 -0.27
CA ASP A 81 -9.90 6.96 0.73
C ASP A 81 -9.03 8.18 1.07
N SER A 82 -7.78 8.22 0.59
CA SER A 82 -6.83 9.28 0.94
C SER A 82 -7.19 10.64 0.32
N ARG A 83 -7.08 11.69 1.14
CA ARG A 83 -7.23 13.10 0.74
C ARG A 83 -5.87 13.81 0.77
N GLU A 84 -5.82 15.04 1.27
CA GLU A 84 -4.55 15.75 1.46
C GLU A 84 -3.86 15.34 2.76
N VAL A 85 -2.59 15.76 2.89
CA VAL A 85 -1.80 15.46 4.09
C VAL A 85 -2.46 16.14 5.30
N GLU A 86 -2.60 15.38 6.39
CA GLU A 86 -3.32 15.77 7.62
C GLU A 86 -4.85 15.87 7.52
N ASP A 87 -5.47 15.55 6.39
CA ASP A 87 -6.92 15.38 6.30
C ASP A 87 -7.34 13.96 6.70
N GLN A 88 -8.50 13.83 7.34
CA GLN A 88 -9.11 12.52 7.60
C GLN A 88 -9.43 11.83 6.27
N PRO A 89 -9.23 10.52 6.08
CA PRO A 89 -9.68 9.84 4.87
C PRO A 89 -11.20 9.89 4.75
N ASP A 90 -11.70 9.94 3.52
CA ASP A 90 -13.14 9.88 3.21
C ASP A 90 -13.41 8.75 2.23
N TYR A 91 -14.54 8.08 2.38
CA TYR A 91 -14.82 6.87 1.63
C TYR A 91 -14.86 7.11 0.11
N GLU A 92 -13.98 6.43 -0.61
CA GLU A 92 -13.90 6.44 -2.09
C GLU A 92 -13.75 7.81 -2.76
N VAL A 93 -13.28 8.82 -2.03
CA VAL A 93 -13.11 10.19 -2.56
C VAL A 93 -12.10 10.26 -3.72
N ASN A 94 -11.11 9.38 -3.75
CA ASN A 94 -10.05 9.33 -4.77
C ASN A 94 -10.04 8.01 -5.54
N ILE A 95 -11.21 7.61 -6.06
CA ILE A 95 -11.43 6.35 -6.78
C ILE A 95 -10.45 6.11 -7.95
N TYR A 96 -9.93 7.16 -8.57
CA TYR A 96 -8.97 7.04 -9.68
C TYR A 96 -7.64 6.39 -9.27
N MET A 97 -7.32 6.34 -7.97
CA MET A 97 -6.09 5.70 -7.47
C MET A 97 -6.07 4.19 -7.68
N TYR A 98 -7.23 3.54 -7.90
CA TYR A 98 -7.27 2.14 -8.35
C TYR A 98 -6.43 1.91 -9.61
N ILE A 99 -6.42 2.89 -10.54
CA ILE A 99 -5.68 2.78 -11.82
C ILE A 99 -4.17 2.65 -11.56
N TYR A 100 -3.62 3.33 -10.56
CA TYR A 100 -2.20 3.22 -10.20
C TYR A 100 -1.82 1.77 -9.87
N PHE A 101 -2.63 1.08 -9.06
CA PHE A 101 -2.37 -0.31 -8.68
C PHE A 101 -2.62 -1.29 -9.83
N VAL A 102 -3.65 -1.06 -10.66
CA VAL A 102 -3.91 -1.88 -11.86
C VAL A 102 -2.72 -1.82 -12.82
N VAL A 103 -2.21 -0.62 -13.10
CA VAL A 103 -1.02 -0.42 -13.95
C VAL A 103 0.20 -1.10 -13.31
N PHE A 104 0.41 -0.97 -12.00
CA PHE A 104 1.51 -1.64 -11.32
C PHE A 104 1.40 -3.18 -11.38
N ILE A 105 0.21 -3.76 -11.24
CA ILE A 105 0.03 -5.22 -11.31
C ILE A 105 0.33 -5.74 -12.71
N ILE A 106 -0.17 -5.06 -13.75
CA ILE A 106 0.07 -5.44 -15.15
C ILE A 106 1.55 -5.28 -15.49
N PHE A 107 2.12 -4.11 -15.23
CA PHE A 107 3.47 -3.81 -15.70
C PHE A 107 4.56 -4.29 -14.76
N GLY A 108 4.37 -4.12 -13.46
CA GLY A 108 5.33 -4.44 -12.41
C GLY A 108 5.31 -5.90 -11.99
N SER A 109 4.15 -6.55 -11.94
CA SER A 109 4.05 -7.95 -11.48
C SER A 109 4.03 -8.94 -12.64
N PHE A 110 3.11 -8.79 -13.60
CA PHE A 110 2.93 -9.77 -14.67
C PHE A 110 4.14 -9.86 -15.61
N PHE A 111 4.64 -8.72 -16.13
CA PHE A 111 5.84 -8.76 -16.98
C PHE A 111 7.09 -9.23 -16.22
N THR A 112 7.29 -8.77 -14.98
CA THR A 112 8.46 -9.16 -14.18
C THR A 112 8.45 -10.65 -13.83
N LEU A 113 7.30 -11.22 -13.43
CA LEU A 113 7.17 -12.65 -13.19
C LEU A 113 7.42 -13.46 -14.47
N ASN A 114 6.84 -13.05 -15.60
CA ASN A 114 7.04 -13.75 -16.87
C ASN A 114 8.50 -13.71 -17.33
N LEU A 115 9.17 -12.56 -17.18
CA LEU A 115 10.60 -12.42 -17.49
C LEU A 115 11.47 -13.26 -16.56
N PHE A 116 11.15 -13.26 -15.25
CA PHE A 116 11.88 -14.06 -14.26
C PHE A 116 11.77 -15.56 -14.56
N ILE A 117 10.57 -16.05 -14.84
CA ILE A 117 10.33 -17.45 -15.25
C ILE A 117 11.10 -17.76 -16.54
N GLY A 118 11.08 -16.86 -17.53
CA GLY A 118 11.80 -17.02 -18.79
C GLY A 118 13.32 -17.19 -18.59
N VAL A 119 13.94 -16.33 -17.76
CA VAL A 119 15.37 -16.40 -17.46
C VAL A 119 15.73 -17.69 -16.72
N ILE A 120 14.90 -18.11 -15.77
CA ILE A 120 15.12 -19.37 -15.02
C ILE A 120 15.06 -20.58 -15.96
N ILE A 121 14.03 -20.66 -16.81
CA ILE A 121 13.86 -21.77 -17.75
C ILE A 121 15.03 -21.82 -18.74
N ASP A 122 15.45 -20.68 -19.28
CA ASP A 122 16.60 -20.63 -20.19
C ASP A 122 17.88 -21.10 -19.49
N ASN A 123 18.11 -20.66 -18.24
CA ASN A 123 19.25 -21.10 -17.45
C ASN A 123 19.26 -22.62 -17.23
N PHE A 124 18.13 -23.22 -16.83
CA PHE A 124 18.02 -24.67 -16.68
C PHE A 124 18.25 -25.42 -18.00
N ASN A 125 17.74 -24.90 -19.12
CA ASN A 125 17.97 -25.50 -20.44
C ASN A 125 19.45 -25.45 -20.84
N GLN A 126 20.16 -24.35 -20.54
CA GLN A 126 21.60 -24.25 -20.76
C GLN A 126 22.39 -25.24 -19.90
N GLN A 127 22.03 -25.39 -18.62
CA GLN A 127 22.66 -26.39 -17.74
C GLN A 127 22.43 -27.81 -18.25
N LYS A 128 21.20 -28.14 -18.67
CA LYS A 128 20.87 -29.46 -19.26
C LYS A 128 21.68 -29.76 -20.51
N LYS A 129 21.95 -28.76 -21.37
CA LYS A 129 22.81 -28.90 -22.56
C LYS A 129 24.29 -29.11 -22.22
N LYS A 130 24.78 -28.59 -21.08
CA LYS A 130 26.17 -28.76 -20.62
C LYS A 130 26.43 -30.09 -19.90
N ILE A 131 25.41 -30.67 -19.26
CA ILE A 131 25.52 -31.96 -18.56
C ILE A 131 25.36 -33.14 -19.54
N ARG A 132 24.53 -33.00 -20.58
CA ARG A 132 24.28 -34.06 -21.58
C ARG A 132 25.54 -34.62 -22.28
N PRO A 133 26.57 -33.82 -22.65
CA PRO A 133 27.81 -34.30 -23.26
C PRO A 133 28.75 -35.04 -22.29
N VAL A 134 28.53 -34.95 -20.97
CA VAL A 134 29.39 -35.59 -19.95
C VAL A 134 28.89 -37.00 -19.61
N LEU A 135 27.64 -37.32 -19.94
CA LEU A 135 26.98 -38.60 -19.64
C LEU A 135 26.74 -39.48 -20.88
N SER A 136 27.26 -39.08 -22.06
CA SER A 136 27.27 -39.88 -23.31
C SER A 136 28.68 -40.30 -23.65
#